data_AF-A0A423GSF9-F1
#
_entry.id   AF-A0A423GSF9-F1
#
_cell.length_a   1.000
_cell.length_b   1.000
_cell.length_c   1.000
_cell.angle_alpha   90.00
_cell.angle_beta   90.00
_cell.angle_gamma   90.00
#
_symmetry.space_group_name_H-M   'P 1'
#
loop_
_entity.id
_entity.type
_entity.pdbx_description
1 polymer ?
#
loop_
_entity_poly.entity_id
_entity_poly.type
_entity_poly.pdbx_seq_one_letter_code
_entity_poly.pdbx_strand_id
1 'polypeptide(L)'
;MNKAQTAIIANIRKSLNNQDHSSEALPPAPVIKLLDANGKLSHARVSKDGLWVELGYDEFKPGDTVLFYLGSATPGIVDYEDQFTLNEEKNVEALVPEDTIKRLIGETAFALYFVNETTPSNFKYFDVIE
;
A
#
# COMPACT_ATOMS: atom_id res chain seq x y z
N MET A 1 -2.74 1.55 -13.91
CA MET A 1 -1.72 2.60 -13.69
C MET A 1 -1.21 3.26 -14.97
N ASN A 2 -0.82 4.54 -14.87
CA ASN A 2 -0.14 5.32 -15.91
C ASN A 2 1.41 5.27 -15.78
N LYS A 3 2.12 5.78 -16.79
CA LYS A 3 3.60 5.72 -16.86
C LYS A 3 4.30 6.40 -15.66
N ALA A 4 3.74 7.49 -15.15
CA ALA A 4 4.32 8.20 -14.00
C ALA A 4 4.19 7.37 -12.72
N GLN A 5 3.01 6.79 -12.48
CA GLN A 5 2.77 5.88 -11.37
C GLN A 5 3.73 4.68 -11.42
N THR A 6 3.88 4.04 -12.59
CA THR A 6 4.81 2.91 -12.75
C THR A 6 6.26 3.29 -12.42
N ALA A 7 6.69 4.49 -12.79
CA ALA A 7 8.04 4.98 -12.47
C ALA A 7 8.23 5.19 -10.94
N ILE A 8 7.20 5.71 -10.25
CA ILE A 8 7.21 5.87 -8.79
C ILE A 8 7.32 4.50 -8.11
N ILE A 9 6.51 3.52 -8.51
CA ILE A 9 6.58 2.15 -8.00
C ILE A 9 7.97 1.53 -8.20
N ALA A 10 8.57 1.70 -9.38
CA ALA A 10 9.91 1.20 -9.66
C ALA A 10 10.98 1.85 -8.76
N ASN A 11 10.85 3.15 -8.49
CA ASN A 11 11.75 3.87 -7.57
C ASN A 11 11.60 3.38 -6.13
N ILE A 12 10.37 3.17 -5.64
CA ILE A 12 10.11 2.63 -4.30
C ILE A 12 10.77 1.26 -4.15
N ARG A 13 10.59 0.36 -5.11
CA ARG A 13 11.26 -0.96 -5.10
C ARG A 13 12.78 -0.84 -5.01
N LYS A 14 13.37 0.08 -5.77
CA LYS A 14 14.81 0.35 -5.72
C LYS A 14 15.24 0.88 -4.35
N SER A 15 14.45 1.79 -3.75
CA SER A 15 14.69 2.33 -2.41
C SER A 15 14.60 1.27 -1.32
N LEU A 16 13.64 0.34 -1.40
CA LEU A 16 13.52 -0.78 -0.46
C LEU A 16 14.75 -1.68 -0.51
N ASN A 17 15.21 -2.02 -1.71
CA ASN A 17 16.43 -2.82 -1.89
C ASN A 17 17.70 -2.12 -1.37
N ASN A 18 17.69 -0.79 -1.32
CA ASN A 18 18.84 0.02 -0.91
C ASN A 18 18.70 0.63 0.50
N GLN A 19 17.60 0.37 1.21
CA GLN A 19 17.29 0.92 2.55
C GLN A 19 17.36 2.46 2.64
N ASP A 20 17.01 3.17 1.56
CA ASP A 20 17.03 4.63 1.51
C ASP A 20 15.58 5.17 1.49
N HIS A 21 15.19 5.88 2.55
CA HIS A 21 13.82 6.36 2.76
C HIS A 21 13.82 7.88 2.99
N SER A 22 13.68 8.64 1.90
CA SER A 22 13.46 10.09 1.96
C SER A 22 11.99 10.41 2.25
N SER A 23 11.74 11.38 3.13
CA SER A 23 10.41 11.88 3.47
C SER A 23 10.18 13.22 2.76
N GLU A 24 9.51 13.19 1.60
CA GLU A 24 8.87 14.38 1.06
C GLU A 24 7.56 14.68 1.80
N ALA A 25 7.02 15.90 1.66
CA ALA A 25 5.72 16.29 2.19
C ALA A 25 4.58 15.66 1.37
N LEU A 26 4.51 14.32 1.39
CA LEU A 26 3.47 13.53 0.73
C LEU A 26 2.30 13.26 1.70
N PRO A 27 1.10 12.95 1.18
CA PRO A 27 0.03 12.35 1.95
C PRO A 27 0.52 11.20 2.85
N PRO A 28 -0.13 10.93 3.99
CA PRO A 28 0.30 9.88 4.91
C PRO A 28 0.24 8.50 4.24
N ALA A 29 1.07 7.57 4.71
CA ALA A 29 1.08 6.22 4.19
C ALA A 29 -0.17 5.42 4.61
N PRO A 30 -0.56 4.37 3.85
CA PRO A 30 -1.59 3.43 4.29
C PRO A 30 -1.33 2.88 5.69
N VAL A 31 -2.41 2.71 6.46
CA VAL A 31 -2.36 2.16 7.81
C VAL A 31 -2.72 0.68 7.78
N ILE A 32 -1.80 -0.16 8.26
CA ILE A 32 -1.98 -1.61 8.38
C ILE A 32 -1.93 -1.96 9.87
N LYS A 33 -3.11 -2.10 10.49
CA LYS A 33 -3.25 -2.28 11.96
C LYS A 33 -2.66 -3.58 12.50
N LEU A 34 -2.47 -4.59 11.65
CA LEU A 34 -1.97 -5.90 12.07
C LEU A 34 -0.43 -5.97 12.18
N LEU A 35 0.29 -4.93 11.75
CA LEU A 35 1.75 -4.88 11.87
C LEU A 35 2.18 -4.86 13.35
N ASP A 36 3.23 -5.62 13.66
CA ASP A 36 3.88 -5.55 14.95
C ASP A 36 4.80 -4.31 15.07
N ALA A 37 5.42 -4.13 16.24
CA ALA A 37 6.32 -3.00 16.52
C ALA A 37 7.57 -2.97 15.62
N ASN A 38 7.91 -4.07 14.95
CA ASN A 38 9.04 -4.19 14.03
C ASN A 38 8.61 -4.08 12.57
N GLY A 39 7.32 -3.78 12.29
CA GLY A 39 6.81 -3.71 10.92
C GLY A 39 6.61 -5.08 10.27
N LYS A 40 6.37 -6.13 11.05
CA LYS A 40 6.07 -7.47 10.53
C LYS A 40 4.59 -7.78 10.56
N LEU A 41 4.11 -8.39 9.49
CA LEU A 41 2.76 -8.95 9.37
C LEU A 41 2.85 -10.47 9.48
N SER A 42 2.31 -11.06 10.54
CA SER A 42 2.12 -12.52 10.59
C SER A 42 0.89 -12.90 9.78
N HIS A 43 1.08 -13.77 8.79
CA HIS A 43 0.02 -14.29 7.92
C HIS A 43 -1.06 -15.00 8.73
N ALA A 44 -0.70 -15.73 9.79
CA ALA A 44 -1.65 -16.34 10.71
C ALA A 44 -2.65 -15.37 11.38
N ARG A 45 -2.36 -14.06 11.40
CA ARG A 45 -3.25 -13.01 11.94
C ARG A 45 -4.19 -12.43 10.90
N VAL A 46 -3.99 -12.74 9.61
CA VAL A 46 -4.82 -12.25 8.51
C VAL A 46 -6.09 -13.08 8.45
N SER A 47 -7.24 -12.39 8.35
CA SER A 47 -8.53 -13.07 8.24
C SER A 47 -8.63 -13.81 6.91
N LYS A 48 -9.51 -14.82 6.82
CA LYS A 48 -9.79 -15.50 5.55
C LYS A 48 -10.33 -14.57 4.47
N ASP A 49 -11.00 -13.49 4.87
CA ASP A 49 -11.53 -12.49 3.96
C ASP A 49 -10.41 -11.58 3.42
N GLY A 50 -9.30 -11.47 4.15
CA GLY A 50 -8.12 -10.70 3.75
C GLY A 50 -7.57 -9.79 4.84
N LEU A 51 -6.71 -8.87 4.39
CA LEU A 51 -6.10 -7.81 5.18
C LEU A 51 -6.77 -6.47 4.89
N TRP A 52 -7.33 -5.86 5.93
CA TRP A 52 -7.84 -4.49 5.86
C TRP A 52 -6.71 -3.47 5.95
N VAL A 53 -6.75 -2.49 5.06
CA VAL A 53 -5.81 -1.37 4.96
C VAL A 53 -6.58 -0.07 4.91
N GLU A 54 -6.24 0.86 5.80
CA GLU A 54 -6.92 2.17 5.88
C GLU A 54 -6.14 3.23 5.11
N LEU A 55 -6.87 4.03 4.33
CA LEU A 55 -6.36 5.12 3.50
C LEU A 55 -7.05 6.42 3.92
N GLY A 56 -6.34 7.26 4.67
CA GLY A 56 -6.86 8.53 5.17
C GLY A 56 -5.98 9.70 4.75
N TYR A 57 -6.59 10.76 4.22
CA TYR A 57 -5.89 12.00 3.90
C TYR A 57 -6.80 13.20 4.10
N ASP A 58 -6.36 14.18 4.90
CA ASP A 58 -7.19 15.32 5.29
C ASP A 58 -7.68 16.16 4.09
N GLU A 59 -6.88 16.23 3.01
CA GLU A 59 -7.25 16.97 1.81
C GLU A 59 -8.14 16.19 0.83
N PHE A 60 -8.49 14.93 1.13
CA PHE A 60 -9.46 14.18 0.32
C PHE A 60 -10.77 14.94 0.17
N LYS A 61 -11.32 14.88 -1.05
CA LYS A 61 -12.60 15.49 -1.40
C LYS A 61 -13.56 14.41 -1.93
N PRO A 62 -14.86 14.54 -1.66
CA PRO A 62 -15.86 13.70 -2.31
C PRO A 62 -15.70 13.76 -3.84
N GLY A 63 -15.72 12.60 -4.49
CA GLY A 63 -15.51 12.45 -5.93
C GLY A 63 -14.05 12.28 -6.36
N ASP A 64 -13.07 12.45 -5.46
CA ASP A 64 -11.68 12.10 -5.75
C ASP A 64 -11.57 10.60 -6.04
N THR A 65 -10.68 10.26 -6.97
CA THR A 65 -10.35 8.87 -7.30
C THR A 65 -9.07 8.48 -6.58
N VAL A 66 -9.13 7.42 -5.77
CA VAL A 66 -7.98 6.87 -5.05
C VAL A 66 -7.63 5.51 -5.64
N LEU A 67 -6.38 5.36 -6.08
CA LEU A 67 -5.82 4.09 -6.51
C LEU A 67 -4.90 3.55 -5.42
N PHE A 68 -5.30 2.47 -4.76
CA PHE A 68 -4.46 1.73 -3.84
C PHE A 68 -3.55 0.77 -4.60
N TYR A 69 -2.30 0.68 -4.16
CA TYR A 69 -1.32 -0.25 -4.70
C TYR A 69 -0.60 -0.97 -3.56
N LEU A 70 -0.55 -2.29 -3.65
CA LEU A 70 0.32 -3.14 -2.83
C LEU A 70 1.25 -3.91 -3.76
N GLY A 71 2.53 -3.94 -3.44
CA GLY A 71 3.52 -4.71 -4.20
C GLY A 71 4.63 -5.26 -3.31
N SER A 72 5.52 -6.04 -3.90
CA SER A 72 6.74 -6.51 -3.24
C SER A 72 7.99 -5.79 -3.78
N ALA A 73 9.08 -5.86 -3.03
CA ALA A 73 10.39 -5.41 -3.49
C ALA A 73 10.79 -6.03 -4.84
N THR A 74 10.32 -7.27 -5.10
CA THR A 74 10.46 -7.95 -6.39
C THR A 74 9.26 -7.67 -7.31
N PRO A 75 9.46 -7.09 -8.50
CA PRO A 75 8.36 -6.82 -9.42
C PRO A 75 7.56 -8.05 -9.83
N GLY A 76 6.23 -7.94 -9.86
CA GLY A 76 5.34 -8.92 -10.47
C GLY A 76 4.98 -10.15 -9.64
N ILE A 77 5.49 -10.28 -8.40
CA ILE A 77 5.12 -11.40 -7.52
C ILE A 77 3.70 -11.19 -6.97
N VAL A 78 3.38 -9.98 -6.48
CA VAL A 78 2.15 -9.72 -5.72
C VAL A 78 1.55 -8.35 -5.99
N ASP A 79 1.75 -7.82 -7.19
CA ASP A 79 1.23 -6.50 -7.55
C ASP A 79 -0.31 -6.56 -7.51
N TYR A 80 -0.88 -5.86 -6.53
CA TYR A 80 -2.31 -5.75 -6.27
C TYR A 80 -2.72 -4.28 -6.37
N GLU A 81 -3.83 -4.03 -7.07
CA GLU A 81 -4.37 -2.71 -7.32
C GLU A 81 -5.87 -2.72 -7.01
N ASP A 82 -6.36 -1.67 -6.37
CA ASP A 82 -7.80 -1.44 -6.19
C ASP A 82 -8.12 0.05 -6.28
N GLN A 83 -9.29 0.38 -6.83
CA GLN A 83 -9.66 1.75 -7.16
C GLN A 83 -10.98 2.13 -6.49
N PHE A 84 -10.98 3.28 -5.85
CA PHE A 84 -12.09 3.78 -5.05
C PHE A 84 -12.47 5.19 -5.51
N THR A 85 -13.76 5.51 -5.41
CA THR A 85 -14.26 6.88 -5.51
C THR A 85 -14.68 7.33 -4.12
N LEU A 86 -14.13 8.45 -3.66
CA LEU A 86 -14.37 8.94 -2.30
C LEU A 86 -15.80 9.44 -2.13
N ASN A 87 -16.45 8.93 -1.08
CA ASN A 87 -17.71 9.45 -0.57
C ASN A 87 -17.45 10.59 0.44
N GLU A 88 -18.46 11.00 1.20
CA GLU A 88 -18.33 12.09 2.17
C GLU A 88 -17.37 11.80 3.34
N GLU A 89 -17.05 10.53 3.60
CA GLU A 89 -16.31 10.11 4.80
C GLU A 89 -14.79 10.30 4.69
N LYS A 90 -14.25 10.69 3.52
CA LYS A 90 -12.82 11.02 3.30
C LYS A 90 -11.82 9.99 3.84
N ASN A 91 -12.25 8.74 3.95
CA ASN A 91 -11.46 7.60 4.37
C ASN A 91 -11.91 6.39 3.56
N VAL A 92 -10.98 5.49 3.27
CA VAL A 92 -11.25 4.26 2.52
C VAL A 92 -10.61 3.09 3.22
N GLU A 93 -11.36 1.99 3.30
CA GLU A 93 -10.85 0.71 3.72
C GLU A 93 -10.68 -0.18 2.49
N ALA A 94 -9.44 -0.54 2.17
CA ALA A 94 -9.12 -1.50 1.12
C ALA A 94 -8.99 -2.90 1.74
N LEU A 95 -9.67 -3.89 1.16
CA LEU A 95 -9.55 -5.29 1.54
C LEU A 95 -8.62 -6.00 0.57
N VAL A 96 -7.40 -6.32 1.01
CA VAL A 96 -6.45 -7.11 0.23
C VAL A 96 -6.74 -8.60 0.44
N PRO A 97 -7.06 -9.37 -0.62
CA PRO A 97 -7.40 -10.79 -0.47
C PRO A 97 -6.31 -11.60 0.25
N GLU A 98 -6.70 -12.60 1.04
CA GLU A 98 -5.76 -13.45 1.77
C GLU A 98 -4.77 -14.16 0.84
N ASP A 99 -5.23 -14.61 -0.34
CA ASP A 99 -4.38 -15.20 -1.38
C ASP A 99 -3.27 -14.26 -1.89
N THR A 100 -3.52 -12.94 -1.87
CA THR A 100 -2.50 -11.93 -2.18
C THR A 100 -1.47 -11.90 -1.05
N ILE A 101 -1.92 -11.79 0.21
CA ILE A 101 -1.00 -11.73 1.36
C ILE A 101 -0.18 -13.01 1.51
N LYS A 102 -0.77 -14.17 1.24
CA LYS A 102 -0.09 -15.45 1.26
C LYS A 102 1.11 -15.53 0.30
N ARG A 103 1.03 -14.85 -0.86
CA ARG A 103 2.14 -14.80 -1.82
C ARG A 103 3.29 -13.89 -1.38
N LEU A 104 3.08 -13.06 -0.36
CA LEU A 104 4.12 -12.19 0.20
C LEU A 104 4.93 -12.87 1.31
N ILE A 105 4.56 -14.08 1.75
CA ILE A 105 5.28 -14.76 2.83
C ILE A 105 6.77 -14.89 2.47
N GLY A 106 7.64 -14.33 3.30
CA GLY A 106 9.08 -14.28 3.08
C GLY A 106 9.57 -13.09 2.25
N GLU A 107 8.68 -12.24 1.76
CA GLU A 107 8.99 -11.04 0.98
C GLU A 107 8.85 -9.77 1.82
N THR A 108 9.61 -8.74 1.42
CA THR A 108 9.37 -7.36 1.86
C THR A 108 8.34 -6.72 0.94
N ALA A 109 7.22 -6.34 1.52
CA ALA A 109 6.09 -5.71 0.85
C ALA A 109 6.06 -4.20 1.07
N PHE A 110 5.32 -3.50 0.22
CA PHE A 110 4.95 -2.11 0.44
C PHE A 110 3.54 -1.81 -0.06
N ALA A 111 2.95 -0.78 0.53
CA ALA A 111 1.64 -0.26 0.16
C ALA A 111 1.67 1.27 0.07
N LEU A 112 0.95 1.82 -0.90
CA LEU A 112 0.73 3.26 -1.08
C LEU A 112 -0.60 3.50 -1.80
N TYR A 113 -1.00 4.75 -1.93
CA TYR A 113 -2.09 5.13 -2.80
C TYR A 113 -1.74 6.35 -3.65
N PHE A 114 -2.48 6.54 -4.74
CA PHE A 114 -2.43 7.73 -5.58
C PHE A 114 -3.77 8.45 -5.54
N VAL A 115 -3.73 9.76 -5.40
CA VAL A 115 -4.92 10.64 -5.46
C VAL A 115 -5.03 11.21 -6.86
N ASN A 116 -6.20 11.06 -7.49
CA ASN A 116 -6.51 11.54 -8.84
C ASN A 116 -5.37 11.23 -9.84
N GLU A 117 -4.84 10.01 -9.76
CA GLU A 117 -3.75 9.47 -10.58
C GLU A 117 -2.43 10.26 -10.60
N THR A 118 -2.26 11.22 -9.71
CA THR A 118 -1.19 12.23 -9.79
C THR A 118 -0.34 12.27 -8.54
N THR A 119 -0.96 12.43 -7.37
CA THR A 119 -0.23 12.60 -6.10
C THR A 119 -0.03 11.26 -5.41
N PRO A 120 1.20 10.74 -5.27
CA PRO A 120 1.45 9.55 -4.45
C PRO A 120 1.37 9.91 -2.97
N SER A 121 0.94 8.96 -2.14
CA SER A 121 1.18 9.02 -0.70
C SER A 121 2.62 8.64 -0.37
N ASN A 122 3.02 8.86 0.88
CA ASN A 122 4.09 8.07 1.49
C ASN A 122 3.75 6.57 1.37
N PHE A 123 4.75 5.72 1.36
CA PHE A 123 4.53 4.27 1.32
C PHE A 123 4.80 3.65 2.70
N LYS A 124 4.02 2.62 3.04
CA LYS A 124 4.28 1.76 4.20
C LYS A 124 4.99 0.52 3.69
N TYR A 125 6.10 0.15 4.29
CA TYR A 125 6.75 -1.15 4.03
C TYR A 125 6.61 -2.08 5.24
N PHE A 126 6.63 -3.38 4.97
CA PHE A 126 6.50 -4.41 5.99
C PHE A 126 6.98 -5.76 5.46
N ASP A 127 7.42 -6.63 6.36
CA ASP A 127 7.73 -8.02 6.01
C ASP A 127 6.54 -8.91 6.32
N VAL A 128 6.24 -9.87 5.45
CA VAL A 128 5.21 -10.88 5.75
C VAL A 128 5.90 -12.17 6.20
N ILE A 129 5.53 -12.61 7.40
CA ILE A 129 6.02 -13.83 8.02
C ILE A 129 4.88 -14.84 8.15
N GLU A 130 5.21 -16.11 8.36
CA GLU A 130 4.24 -17.16 8.69
C GLU A 130 3.40 -16.80 9.94
#